data_AF-A0A3C0CAP6-F1
#
_entry.id   AF-A0A3C0CAP6-F1
#
_cell.length_a   1.000
_cell.length_b   1.000
_cell.length_c   1.000
_cell.angle_alpha   90.00
_cell.angle_beta   90.00
_cell.angle_gamma   90.00
#
_symmetry.space_group_name_H-M   'P 1'
#
loop_
_entity.id
_entity.type
_entity.pdbx_description
1 polymer ?
#
loop_
_entity_poly.entity_id
_entity_poly.type
_entity_poly.pdbx_seq_one_letter_code
_entity_poly.pdbx_strand_id
1 'polypeptide(L)'
;KASPLDESISLPFAKALFPLGIGTGSVHRKLFTVQESLIKECVAKSSCVIVGRCADYILREYPRRFNVMIYAPLAERIKNSVNTLRIPEYEVNDYVKEIDKARDSYHKFFTDEKLDTVKYRDMLIDSSVMSQEECADLIIAAARAKLKF
;
A
#
# COMPACT_ATOMS: atom_id res chain seq x y z
N LYS A 1 22.97 -7.14 -11.70
CA LYS A 1 23.86 -6.62 -10.63
C LYS A 1 23.02 -5.63 -9.83
N ALA A 2 22.83 -5.87 -8.53
CA ALA A 2 22.08 -4.98 -7.65
C ALA A 2 22.77 -3.62 -7.58
N SER A 3 22.01 -2.55 -7.37
CA SER A 3 22.51 -1.17 -7.39
C SER A 3 23.22 -0.84 -6.06
N PRO A 4 24.12 0.16 -6.01
CA PRO A 4 24.79 0.58 -4.76
C PRO A 4 23.82 1.03 -3.64
N LEU A 5 22.56 1.30 -3.98
CA LEU A 5 21.48 1.59 -3.02
C LEU A 5 20.98 0.34 -2.30
N ASP A 6 21.16 -0.85 -2.89
CA ASP A 6 20.79 -2.13 -2.30
C ASP A 6 21.79 -2.58 -1.22
N GLU A 7 23.02 -2.04 -1.22
CA GLU A 7 24.11 -2.48 -0.34
C GLU A 7 24.17 -1.77 1.03
N SER A 8 23.49 -0.63 1.23
CA SER A 8 23.58 0.15 2.47
C SER A 8 22.46 -0.11 3.50
N ILE A 9 21.69 -1.18 3.32
CA ILE A 9 20.45 -1.37 4.05
C ILE A 9 20.56 -2.59 5.00
N SER A 10 21.13 -2.38 6.19
CA SER A 10 21.14 -3.38 7.28
C SER A 10 20.05 -3.10 8.33
N LEU A 11 18.79 -3.10 7.90
CA LEU A 11 17.64 -3.23 8.80
C LEU A 11 16.79 -4.40 8.26
N PRO A 12 16.32 -5.34 9.12
CA PRO A 12 15.54 -6.52 8.69
C PRO A 12 14.31 -6.15 7.83
N PHE A 13 13.89 -4.89 7.91
CA PHE A 13 12.61 -4.37 7.43
C PHE A 13 12.72 -3.30 6.37
N ALA A 14 13.93 -2.90 6.00
CA ALA A 14 14.08 -1.77 5.09
C ALA A 14 13.68 -2.09 3.64
N LYS A 15 13.47 -3.36 3.28
CA LYS A 15 12.74 -3.75 2.06
C LYS A 15 11.26 -3.33 2.07
N ALA A 16 10.59 -3.36 3.23
CA ALA A 16 9.21 -2.92 3.36
C ALA A 16 9.09 -1.39 3.37
N LEU A 17 10.13 -0.72 3.87
CA LEU A 17 10.26 0.75 3.86
C LEU A 17 10.76 1.31 2.54
N PHE A 18 11.38 0.49 1.68
CA PHE A 18 11.73 0.92 0.34
C PHE A 18 10.50 0.87 -0.56
N PRO A 19 10.20 1.94 -1.31
CA PRO A 19 10.78 3.28 -1.41
C PRO A 19 10.02 4.36 -0.62
N LEU A 20 9.29 3.99 0.44
CA LEU A 20 8.45 4.90 1.22
C LEU A 20 9.25 5.88 2.10
N GLY A 21 10.50 5.55 2.47
CA GLY A 21 11.30 6.38 3.37
C GLY A 21 12.81 6.46 3.09
N ILE A 22 13.31 5.84 2.02
CA ILE A 22 14.75 5.76 1.74
C ILE A 22 15.05 6.47 0.42
N GLY A 23 15.69 7.65 0.50
CA GLY A 23 16.11 8.43 -0.67
C GLY A 23 15.92 9.95 -0.47
N THR A 24 16.50 10.74 -1.38
CA THR A 24 16.25 12.19 -1.41
C THR A 24 14.92 12.49 -2.10
N GLY A 25 14.34 13.67 -1.86
CA GLY A 25 13.09 14.08 -2.53
C GLY A 25 13.16 14.01 -4.07
N SER A 26 14.34 14.24 -4.66
CA SER A 26 14.57 14.09 -6.11
C SER A 26 14.50 12.63 -6.57
N VAL A 27 15.09 11.71 -5.79
CA VAL A 27 15.01 10.27 -6.07
C VAL A 27 13.57 9.77 -5.94
N HIS A 28 12.84 10.18 -4.90
CA HIS A 28 11.43 9.81 -4.73
C HIS A 28 10.57 10.29 -5.90
N ARG A 29 10.75 11.53 -6.39
CA ARG A 29 10.00 12.02 -7.56
C ARG A 29 10.29 11.21 -8.82
N LYS A 30 11.57 10.94 -9.13
CA LYS A 30 11.94 10.12 -10.29
C LYS A 30 11.31 8.73 -10.22
N LEU A 31 11.38 8.10 -9.04
CA LEU A 31 10.80 6.78 -8.84
C LEU A 31 9.27 6.80 -8.94
N PHE A 32 8.62 7.82 -8.40
CA PHE A 32 7.18 8.01 -8.53
C PHE A 32 6.76 8.14 -10.00
N THR A 33 7.47 8.94 -10.81
CA THR A 33 7.20 9.06 -12.25
C THR A 33 7.32 7.72 -12.97
N VAL A 34 8.35 6.92 -12.65
CA VAL A 34 8.50 5.57 -13.22
C VAL A 34 7.36 4.65 -12.79
N GLN A 35 7.01 4.65 -11.49
CA GLN A 35 5.90 3.85 -10.97
C GLN A 35 4.56 4.24 -11.60
N GLU A 36 4.31 5.54 -11.77
CA GLU A 36 3.12 6.06 -12.44
C GLU A 36 3.02 5.54 -13.88
N SER A 37 4.11 5.59 -14.65
CA SER A 37 4.14 5.05 -16.03
C SER A 37 3.82 3.55 -16.03
N LEU A 38 4.50 2.78 -15.16
CA LEU A 38 4.30 1.33 -15.09
C LEU A 38 2.88 0.96 -14.69
N ILE A 39 2.29 1.66 -13.72
CA ILE A 39 0.89 1.45 -13.31
C ILE A 39 -0.05 1.69 -14.49
N LYS A 40 0.12 2.81 -15.21
CA LYS A 40 -0.69 3.14 -16.39
C LYS A 40 -0.52 2.11 -17.52
N GLU A 41 0.69 1.65 -17.76
CA GLU A 41 0.96 0.59 -18.75
C GLU A 41 0.33 -0.75 -18.36
N CYS A 42 0.38 -1.13 -17.08
CA CYS A 42 -0.22 -2.37 -16.58
C CYS A 42 -1.74 -2.38 -16.79
N VAL A 43 -2.44 -1.30 -16.38
CA VAL A 43 -3.90 -1.22 -16.53
C VAL A 43 -4.35 -1.08 -17.99
N ALA A 44 -3.49 -0.57 -18.87
CA ALA A 44 -3.77 -0.51 -20.31
C ALA A 44 -3.68 -1.89 -20.99
N LYS A 45 -2.83 -2.79 -20.47
CA LYS A 45 -2.62 -4.13 -21.05
C LYS A 45 -3.68 -5.13 -20.62
N SER A 46 -4.03 -5.16 -19.34
CA SER A 46 -4.99 -6.14 -18.81
C SER A 46 -5.59 -5.69 -17.47
N SER A 47 -6.65 -6.39 -17.05
CA SER A 47 -7.15 -6.26 -15.69
C SER A 47 -6.11 -6.76 -14.69
N CYS A 48 -5.85 -6.00 -13.63
CA CYS A 48 -4.84 -6.34 -12.63
C CYS A 48 -5.23 -5.81 -11.23
N VAL A 49 -4.55 -6.33 -10.21
CA VAL A 49 -4.64 -5.84 -8.83
C VAL A 49 -3.34 -5.11 -8.50
N ILE A 50 -3.45 -3.90 -7.97
CA ILE A 50 -2.31 -3.05 -7.61
C ILE A 50 -2.40 -2.73 -6.12
N VAL A 51 -1.31 -2.97 -5.39
CA VAL A 51 -1.23 -2.74 -3.94
C VAL A 51 -0.37 -1.52 -3.64
N GLY A 52 -0.96 -0.50 -3.02
CA GLY A 52 -0.27 0.71 -2.57
C GLY A 52 0.20 1.62 -3.71
N ARG A 53 1.40 2.21 -3.56
CA ARG A 53 2.09 3.03 -4.59
C ARG A 53 1.29 4.26 -5.07
N CYS A 54 0.40 4.79 -4.23
CA CYS A 54 -0.55 5.85 -4.60
C CYS A 54 -1.39 5.51 -5.85
N ALA A 55 -1.64 4.23 -6.10
CA ALA A 55 -2.44 3.79 -7.25
C ALA A 55 -3.86 4.35 -7.19
N ASP A 56 -4.38 4.59 -5.98
CA ASP A 56 -5.67 5.23 -5.75
C ASP A 56 -5.73 6.64 -6.35
N TYR A 57 -4.70 7.45 -6.09
CA TYR A 57 -4.54 8.77 -6.67
C TYR A 57 -4.15 8.73 -8.16
N ILE A 58 -3.19 7.90 -8.55
CA ILE A 58 -2.69 7.82 -9.94
C ILE A 58 -3.82 7.45 -10.90
N LEU A 59 -4.68 6.51 -10.50
CA LEU A 59 -5.80 6.03 -11.32
C LEU A 59 -7.10 6.78 -11.00
N ARG A 60 -7.08 7.91 -10.27
CA ARG A 60 -8.30 8.59 -9.80
C ARG A 60 -9.32 8.89 -10.90
N GLU A 61 -8.83 9.21 -12.10
CA GLU A 61 -9.62 9.52 -13.30
C GLU A 61 -9.85 8.30 -14.22
N TYR A 62 -9.29 7.14 -13.89
CA TYR A 62 -9.49 5.91 -14.67
C TYR A 62 -10.91 5.37 -14.45
N PRO A 63 -11.77 5.28 -15.47
CA PRO A 63 -13.19 5.01 -15.27
C PRO A 63 -13.48 3.63 -14.66
N ARG A 64 -12.72 2.61 -15.05
CA ARG A 64 -12.95 1.21 -14.66
C ARG A 64 -11.96 0.77 -13.58
N ARG A 65 -12.03 1.40 -12.40
CA ARG A 65 -11.22 1.03 -11.21
C ARG A 65 -12.09 0.72 -10.01
N PHE A 66 -11.56 -0.08 -9.08
CA PHE A 66 -12.14 -0.30 -7.77
C PHE A 66 -11.04 -0.23 -6.71
N ASN A 67 -11.06 0.83 -5.90
CA ASN A 67 -10.04 1.14 -4.92
C ASN A 67 -10.52 0.79 -3.52
N VAL A 68 -9.82 -0.13 -2.87
CA VAL A 68 -10.13 -0.62 -1.52
C VAL A 68 -9.01 -0.24 -0.57
N MET A 69 -9.34 0.33 0.58
CA MET A 69 -8.42 0.48 1.71
C MET A 69 -8.74 -0.58 2.77
N ILE A 70 -7.76 -1.40 3.08
CA ILE A 70 -7.83 -2.40 4.14
C ILE A 70 -7.11 -1.85 5.37
N TYR A 71 -7.79 -1.81 6.51
CA TYR A 71 -7.22 -1.36 7.78
C TYR A 71 -7.60 -2.32 8.90
N ALA A 72 -6.97 -2.16 10.06
CA ALA A 72 -7.32 -2.87 11.30
C ALA A 72 -6.81 -2.08 12.51
N PRO A 73 -7.40 -2.27 13.71
CA PRO A 73 -6.88 -1.72 14.95
C PRO A 73 -5.40 -2.07 15.15
N LEU A 74 -4.63 -1.16 15.76
CA LEU A 74 -3.18 -1.33 15.94
C LEU A 74 -2.84 -2.65 16.65
N ALA A 75 -3.61 -3.04 17.67
CA ALA A 75 -3.39 -4.28 18.41
C ALA A 75 -3.47 -5.52 17.51
N GLU A 76 -4.46 -5.58 16.61
CA GLU A 76 -4.63 -6.70 15.67
C GLU A 76 -3.53 -6.71 14.61
N ARG A 77 -3.09 -5.53 14.15
CA ARG A 77 -1.95 -5.42 13.22
C ARG A 77 -0.66 -5.91 13.85
N ILE A 78 -0.39 -5.53 15.10
CA ILE A 78 0.76 -6.03 15.87
C ILE A 78 0.70 -7.56 16.00
N LYS A 79 -0.44 -8.09 16.43
CA LYS A 79 -0.65 -9.55 16.56
C LYS A 79 -0.41 -10.29 15.24
N ASN A 80 -0.94 -9.76 14.13
CA ASN A 80 -0.70 -10.33 12.81
C ASN A 80 0.78 -10.24 12.39
N SER A 81 1.45 -9.12 12.67
CA SER A 81 2.88 -8.94 12.37
C SER A 81 3.77 -9.93 13.13
N VAL A 82 3.46 -10.24 14.39
CA VAL A 82 4.18 -11.27 15.16
C VAL A 82 3.90 -12.66 14.59
N ASN A 83 2.62 -13.01 14.43
CA ASN A 83 2.21 -14.38 14.11
C ASN A 83 2.49 -14.77 12.66
N THR A 84 2.20 -13.86 11.72
CA THR A 84 2.25 -14.12 10.28
C THR A 84 3.57 -13.65 9.67
N LEU A 85 4.03 -12.44 10.02
CA LEU A 85 5.28 -11.88 9.48
C LEU A 85 6.52 -12.29 10.29
N ARG A 86 6.34 -12.99 11.41
CA ARG A 86 7.41 -13.49 12.30
C ARG A 86 8.35 -12.37 12.78
N ILE A 87 7.78 -11.18 12.96
CA ILE A 87 8.51 -10.03 13.52
C ILE A 87 8.66 -10.23 15.02
N PRO A 88 9.86 -10.05 15.60
CA PRO A 88 10.05 -10.19 17.03
C PRO A 88 9.15 -9.23 17.83
N GLU A 89 8.56 -9.73 18.91
CA GLU A 89 7.63 -8.94 19.75
C GLU A 89 8.24 -7.65 20.30
N TYR A 90 9.55 -7.65 20.59
CA TYR A 90 10.24 -6.47 21.10
C TYR A 90 10.43 -5.36 20.06
N GLU A 91 10.29 -5.66 18.76
CA GLU A 91 10.46 -4.68 17.66
C GLU A 91 9.14 -4.35 16.95
N VAL A 92 8.10 -5.19 17.10
CA VAL A 92 6.90 -5.13 16.26
C VAL A 92 6.13 -3.82 16.38
N ASN A 93 6.12 -3.19 17.55
CA ASN A 93 5.39 -1.95 17.78
C ASN A 93 5.99 -0.79 16.98
N ASP A 94 7.31 -0.62 17.09
CA ASP A 94 8.05 0.39 16.36
C ASP A 94 8.03 0.10 14.86
N TYR A 95 8.14 -1.17 14.47
CA TYR A 95 7.98 -1.59 13.09
C TYR A 95 6.65 -1.13 12.47
N VAL A 96 5.51 -1.44 13.11
CA VAL A 96 4.19 -1.09 12.56
C VAL A 96 4.03 0.43 12.45
N LYS A 97 4.47 1.17 13.49
CA LYS A 97 4.39 2.64 13.52
C LYS A 97 5.23 3.31 12.44
N GLU A 98 6.49 2.87 12.26
CA GLU A 98 7.38 3.46 11.27
C GLU A 98 6.90 3.17 9.84
N ILE A 99 6.35 1.97 9.60
CA ILE A 99 5.74 1.62 8.31
C ILE A 99 4.49 2.49 8.04
N ASP A 100 3.60 2.67 9.02
CA ASP A 100 2.42 3.53 8.87
C ASP A 100 2.81 4.97 8.56
N LYS A 101 3.76 5.51 9.33
CA LYS A 101 4.29 6.86 9.16
C LYS A 101 4.94 7.04 7.79
N ALA A 102 5.70 6.06 7.31
CA ALA A 102 6.32 6.10 6.00
C ALA A 102 5.27 6.08 4.88
N ARG A 103 4.23 5.24 5.00
CA ARG A 103 3.13 5.18 4.02
C ARG A 103 2.33 6.48 3.99
N ASP A 104 1.99 7.05 5.15
CA ASP A 104 1.28 8.33 5.24
C ASP A 104 2.10 9.48 4.66
N SER A 105 3.39 9.56 5.04
CA SER A 105 4.29 10.60 4.54
C SER A 105 4.46 10.53 3.02
N TYR A 106 4.64 9.32 2.48
CA TYR A 106 4.76 9.10 1.04
C TYR A 106 3.48 9.48 0.30
N HIS A 107 2.32 9.01 0.78
CA HIS A 107 1.04 9.32 0.16
C HIS A 107 0.77 10.83 0.18
N LYS A 108 0.94 11.47 1.33
CA LYS A 108 0.77 12.92 1.48
C LYS A 108 1.69 13.72 0.57
N PHE A 109 2.94 13.31 0.42
CA PHE A 109 3.89 14.02 -0.43
C PHE A 109 3.50 14.04 -1.92
N PHE A 110 2.84 13.00 -2.42
CA PHE A 110 2.48 12.88 -3.85
C PHE A 110 1.04 13.21 -4.19
N THR A 111 0.15 13.21 -3.19
CA THR A 111 -1.31 13.32 -3.40
C THR A 111 -1.93 14.51 -2.66
N ASP A 112 -1.16 15.17 -1.78
CA ASP A 112 -1.61 16.17 -0.80
C ASP A 112 -2.68 15.65 0.19
N GLU A 113 -2.91 14.34 0.22
CA GLU A 113 -3.89 13.67 1.06
C GLU A 113 -3.21 12.71 2.04
N LYS A 114 -3.79 12.54 3.23
CA LYS A 114 -3.36 11.49 4.16
C LYS A 114 -3.66 10.11 3.60
N LEU A 115 -2.92 9.09 4.07
CA LEU A 115 -3.19 7.71 3.68
C LEU A 115 -4.56 7.24 4.16
N ASP A 116 -5.14 7.79 5.21
CA ASP A 116 -6.49 7.43 5.68
C ASP A 116 -7.62 8.21 4.97
N THR A 117 -7.30 9.01 3.95
CA THR A 117 -8.31 9.76 3.18
C THR A 117 -9.38 8.82 2.61
N VAL A 118 -10.63 9.29 2.57
CA VAL A 118 -11.71 8.63 1.84
C VAL A 118 -11.74 9.03 0.37
N LYS A 119 -10.96 10.05 -0.02
CA LYS A 119 -10.87 10.48 -1.42
C LYS A 119 -10.28 9.36 -2.27
N TYR A 120 -10.78 9.27 -3.51
CA TYR A 120 -10.34 8.29 -4.50
C TYR A 120 -10.60 6.83 -4.14
N ARG A 121 -11.36 6.55 -3.06
CA ARG A 121 -11.66 5.19 -2.60
C ARG A 121 -13.12 4.86 -2.78
N ASP A 122 -13.36 3.58 -2.99
CA ASP A 122 -14.69 3.02 -3.19
C ASP A 122 -15.14 2.20 -1.98
N MET A 123 -14.20 1.60 -1.26
CA MET A 123 -14.48 0.77 -0.10
C MET A 123 -13.38 0.89 0.95
N LEU A 124 -13.79 0.95 2.21
CA LEU A 124 -12.91 0.81 3.37
C LEU A 124 -13.36 -0.44 4.13
N ILE A 125 -12.43 -1.33 4.46
CA ILE A 125 -12.72 -2.57 5.19
C ILE A 125 -11.80 -2.71 6.40
N ASP A 126 -12.41 -2.90 7.56
CA ASP A 126 -11.70 -3.33 8.76
C ASP A 126 -11.51 -4.85 8.67
N SER A 127 -10.27 -5.30 8.45
CA SER A 127 -9.97 -6.72 8.33
C SER A 127 -9.89 -7.45 9.66
N SER A 128 -10.10 -6.77 10.80
CA SER A 128 -10.09 -7.41 12.12
C SER A 128 -11.44 -8.04 12.51
N VAL A 129 -12.52 -7.66 11.82
CA VAL A 129 -13.88 -8.09 12.19
C VAL A 129 -14.30 -9.40 11.53
N MET A 130 -13.48 -9.95 10.62
CA MET A 130 -13.78 -11.16 9.85
C MET A 130 -12.49 -11.85 9.36
N SER A 131 -12.61 -13.06 8.83
CA SER A 131 -11.51 -13.80 8.21
C SER A 131 -11.01 -13.15 6.91
N GLN A 132 -9.82 -13.57 6.45
CA GLN A 132 -9.25 -13.07 5.19
C GLN A 132 -10.09 -13.48 3.99
N GLU A 133 -10.66 -14.69 4.03
CA GLU A 133 -11.56 -15.23 3.03
C GLU A 133 -12.85 -14.40 2.93
N GLU A 134 -13.48 -14.09 4.07
CA GLU A 134 -14.67 -13.23 4.11
C GLU A 134 -14.37 -11.81 3.60
N CYS A 135 -13.21 -11.24 3.96
CA CYS A 135 -12.77 -9.95 3.40
C CYS A 135 -12.65 -10.01 1.87
N ALA A 136 -12.03 -11.07 1.34
CA ALA A 136 -11.83 -11.24 -0.08
C ALA A 136 -13.17 -11.39 -0.82
N ASP A 137 -14.10 -12.19 -0.28
CA ASP A 137 -15.42 -12.39 -0.86
C ASP A 137 -16.23 -11.09 -0.92
N LEU A 138 -16.18 -10.26 0.13
CA LEU A 138 -16.82 -8.95 0.13
C LEU A 138 -16.21 -8.01 -0.92
N ILE A 139 -14.87 -7.98 -1.03
CA ILE A 139 -14.18 -7.17 -2.03
C ILE A 139 -14.56 -7.62 -3.44
N ILE A 140 -14.63 -8.94 -3.69
CA ILE A 140 -15.03 -9.51 -4.98
C ILE A 140 -16.48 -9.14 -5.30
N ALA A 141 -17.40 -9.28 -4.35
CA ALA A 141 -18.81 -8.94 -4.54
C ALA A 141 -18.99 -7.45 -4.90
N ALA A 142 -18.33 -6.56 -4.15
CA ALA A 142 -18.36 -5.13 -4.41
C ALA A 142 -17.70 -4.77 -5.76
N ALA A 143 -16.58 -5.42 -6.10
CA ALA A 143 -15.90 -5.23 -7.38
C ALA A 143 -16.79 -5.64 -8.56
N ARG A 144 -17.46 -6.80 -8.49
CA ARG A 144 -18.41 -7.24 -9.53
C ARG A 144 -19.56 -6.24 -9.71
N ALA A 145 -20.12 -5.76 -8.60
CA ALA A 145 -21.21 -4.80 -8.61
C ALA A 145 -20.82 -3.48 -9.29
N LYS A 146 -19.61 -2.97 -9.02
CA LYS A 146 -19.08 -1.72 -9.59
C LYS A 146 -18.57 -1.89 -11.03
N LEU A 147 -17.71 -2.87 -11.26
CA LEU A 147 -16.95 -3.05 -12.50
C LEU A 147 -17.69 -3.87 -13.58
N LYS A 148 -18.85 -4.45 -13.23
CA LYS A 148 -19.75 -5.20 -14.11
C LYS A 148 -19.04 -6.34 -14.86
N PHE A 149 -18.45 -7.28 -14.12
CA PHE A 149 -17.85 -8.52 -14.65
C PHE A 149 -18.33 -9.76 -13.88
#